data_AF-A0A526V3G4-F1
#
_entry.id   AF-A0A526V3G4-F1
#
_cell.length_a   1.000
_cell.length_b   1.000
_cell.length_c   1.000
_cell.angle_alpha   90.00
_cell.angle_beta   90.00
_cell.angle_gamma   90.00
#
_symmetry.space_group_name_H-M   'P 1'
#
loop_
_entity.id
_entity.type
_entity.pdbx_description
1 polymer ?
#
loop_
_entity_poly.entity_id
_entity_poly.type
_entity_poly.pdbx_seq_one_letter_code
_entity_poly.pdbx_strand_id
1 'polypeptide(L)'
;MAPRASWKGYLKLSLVSCPVRLYPATSASERISFNQLHKKTHNRINMKPVDPELGLVERADLVKGYEYEDKQYIIIDDADLDAVRIESNHTMNIEAFVDEDEVDVIYQDAPYY
;
A
#
# COMPACT_ATOMS: atom_id res chain seq x y z
N MET A 1 -6.51 11.32 16.42
CA MET A 1 -5.26 10.56 16.12
C MET A 1 -4.33 11.52 15.38
N ALA A 2 -3.05 11.62 15.77
CA ALA A 2 -2.14 12.53 15.06
C ALA A 2 -1.99 12.10 13.59
N PRO A 3 -2.00 13.02 12.61
CA PRO A 3 -1.87 12.69 11.21
C PRO A 3 -0.55 11.96 10.97
N ARG A 4 -0.62 10.78 10.35
CA ARG A 4 0.56 10.00 9.95
C ARG A 4 0.86 10.33 8.50
N ALA A 5 2.10 10.77 8.23
CA ALA A 5 2.55 10.99 6.87
C ALA A 5 2.46 9.66 6.10
N SER A 6 1.78 9.67 4.95
CA SER A 6 1.72 8.52 4.04
C SER A 6 3.06 8.31 3.36
N TRP A 7 3.80 9.40 3.12
CA TRP A 7 5.10 9.38 2.49
C TRP A 7 6.01 10.46 3.09
N LYS A 8 7.31 10.19 3.10
CA LYS A 8 8.36 11.14 3.49
C LYS A 8 9.36 11.18 2.34
N GLY A 9 10.16 12.22 2.23
CA GLY A 9 11.24 12.24 1.25
C GLY A 9 11.75 13.64 1.00
N TYR A 10 12.29 13.85 -0.17
CA TYR A 10 12.90 15.11 -0.58
C TYR A 10 12.16 15.67 -1.79
N LEU A 11 11.95 16.98 -1.81
CA LEU A 11 11.54 17.72 -3.00
C LEU A 11 12.79 18.38 -3.58
N LYS A 12 13.12 18.06 -4.82
CA LYS A 12 14.33 18.54 -5.49
C LYS A 12 13.97 19.48 -6.64
N LEU A 13 14.51 20.70 -6.56
CA LEU A 13 14.45 21.68 -7.64
C LEU A 13 15.87 21.92 -8.13
N SER A 14 16.22 21.32 -9.28
CA SER A 14 17.58 21.34 -9.83
C SER A 14 18.64 20.85 -8.83
N LEU A 15 19.34 21.75 -8.12
CA LEU A 15 20.38 21.42 -7.14
C LEU A 15 19.92 21.58 -5.67
N VAL A 16 18.75 22.18 -5.45
CA VAL A 16 18.22 22.40 -4.09
C VAL A 16 17.33 21.22 -3.71
N SER A 17 17.54 20.69 -2.50
CA SER A 17 16.76 19.59 -1.94
C SER A 17 16.18 19.98 -0.59
N CYS A 18 14.87 19.83 -0.42
CA CYS A 18 14.14 20.13 0.80
C CYS A 18 13.42 18.88 1.33
N PRO A 19 13.60 18.48 2.60
CA PRO A 19 12.85 17.37 3.16
C PRO A 19 11.36 17.73 3.32
N VAL A 20 10.49 16.88 2.81
CA VAL A 20 9.02 17.05 2.84
C VAL A 20 8.34 15.82 3.41
N ARG A 21 7.09 15.99 3.84
CA ARG A 21 6.20 14.92 4.28
C ARG A 21 4.85 15.13 3.61
N LEU A 22 4.31 14.07 3.03
CA LEU A 22 2.99 14.09 2.43
C LEU A 22 1.97 13.50 3.39
N TYR A 23 0.87 14.21 3.56
CA TYR A 23 -0.30 13.78 4.31
C TYR A 23 -1.49 13.71 3.36
N PRO A 24 -2.25 12.61 3.33
CA PRO A 24 -3.43 12.53 2.48
C PRO A 24 -4.44 13.61 2.92
N ALA A 25 -4.95 14.37 1.95
CA ALA A 25 -5.95 15.42 2.21
C ALA A 25 -7.35 14.84 2.43
N THR A 26 -7.58 13.59 2.02
CA THR A 26 -8.81 12.83 2.26
C THR A 26 -8.60 11.77 3.34
N SER A 27 -9.55 11.62 4.26
CA SER A 27 -9.50 10.54 5.25
C SER A 27 -10.51 9.44 4.95
N ALA A 28 -10.02 8.20 4.81
CA ALA A 28 -10.89 7.02 4.81
C ALA A 28 -11.40 6.66 6.22
N SER A 29 -10.96 7.37 7.28
CA SER A 29 -11.35 7.08 8.67
C SER A 29 -12.83 7.25 8.96
N GLU A 30 -13.57 7.98 8.10
CA GLU A 30 -15.03 8.08 8.20
C GLU A 30 -15.75 6.84 7.66
N ARG A 31 -15.04 5.91 7.00
CA ARG A 31 -15.65 4.64 6.59
C ARG A 31 -15.91 3.77 7.82
N ILE A 32 -17.20 3.53 8.09
CA ILE A 32 -17.63 2.55 9.09
C ILE A 32 -17.07 1.19 8.68
N SER A 33 -16.18 0.63 9.50
CA SER A 33 -15.64 -0.72 9.32
C SER A 33 -16.31 -1.69 10.29
N PHE A 34 -16.60 -2.89 9.81
CA PHE A 34 -17.22 -3.94 10.62
C PHE A 34 -16.17 -4.98 10.99
N ASN A 35 -16.14 -5.36 12.27
CA ASN A 35 -15.40 -6.55 12.71
C ASN A 35 -16.30 -7.77 12.54
N GLN A 36 -15.71 -8.90 12.13
CA GLN A 36 -16.42 -10.17 12.14
C GLN A 36 -16.56 -10.68 13.58
N LEU A 37 -17.80 -10.90 14.01
CA LEU A 37 -18.14 -11.42 15.34
C LEU A 37 -18.81 -12.79 15.22
N HIS A 38 -18.52 -13.69 16.16
CA HIS A 38 -19.20 -14.97 16.24
C HIS A 38 -20.68 -14.77 16.65
N LYS A 39 -21.63 -15.26 15.85
CA LYS A 39 -23.07 -14.96 15.97
C LYS A 39 -23.69 -15.18 17.36
N LYS A 40 -23.21 -16.16 18.13
CA LYS A 40 -23.77 -16.49 19.46
C LYS A 40 -23.03 -15.81 20.59
N THR A 41 -21.70 -15.78 20.53
CA THR A 41 -20.86 -15.28 21.64
C THR A 41 -20.49 -13.81 21.48
N HIS A 42 -20.70 -13.23 20.29
CA HIS A 42 -20.28 -11.89 19.91
C HIS A 42 -18.77 -11.62 20.07
N ASN A 43 -17.98 -12.68 20.19
CA ASN A 43 -16.53 -12.57 20.26
C ASN A 43 -15.94 -12.24 18.89
N ARG A 44 -14.91 -11.40 18.86
CA ARG A 44 -14.15 -11.08 17.65
C ARG A 44 -13.49 -12.32 17.08
N ILE A 45 -13.67 -12.56 15.78
CA ILE A 45 -13.10 -13.70 15.08
C ILE A 45 -11.66 -13.38 14.64
N ASN A 46 -10.75 -14.34 14.86
CA ASN A 46 -9.39 -14.31 14.34
C ASN A 46 -9.26 -15.33 13.20
N MET A 47 -8.88 -14.86 12.01
CA MET A 47 -8.66 -15.72 10.85
C MET A 47 -7.33 -16.45 10.99
N LYS A 48 -7.35 -17.79 10.92
CA LYS A 48 -6.15 -18.64 10.87
C LYS A 48 -6.13 -19.41 9.55
N PRO A 49 -4.97 -19.47 8.85
CA PRO A 49 -4.84 -20.28 7.65
C PRO A 49 -4.87 -21.77 8.03
N VAL A 50 -5.50 -22.58 7.16
CA VAL A 50 -5.61 -24.04 7.33
C VAL A 50 -5.22 -24.66 5.99
N ASP A 51 -4.20 -25.52 6.02
CA ASP A 51 -3.79 -26.36 4.92
C ASP A 51 -4.63 -27.66 4.90
N PRO A 52 -5.09 -28.15 3.73
CA PRO A 52 -5.92 -29.34 3.63
C PRO A 52 -5.27 -30.63 4.16
N GLU A 53 -3.94 -30.75 4.13
CA GLU A 53 -3.21 -31.95 4.54
C GLU A 53 -2.67 -31.82 5.97
N LEU A 54 -2.15 -30.66 6.33
CA LEU A 54 -1.43 -30.43 7.59
C LEU A 54 -2.29 -29.78 8.69
N GLY A 55 -3.44 -29.20 8.33
CA GLY A 55 -4.31 -28.51 9.28
C GLY A 55 -3.87 -27.06 9.52
N LEU A 56 -3.87 -26.60 10.78
CA LEU A 56 -3.55 -25.20 11.08
C LEU A 56 -2.08 -24.88 10.77
N VAL A 57 -1.86 -23.86 9.96
CA VAL A 57 -0.51 -23.43 9.55
C VAL A 57 -0.14 -22.11 10.21
N GLU A 58 1.14 -21.91 10.50
CA GLU A 58 1.63 -20.63 10.98
C GLU A 58 1.76 -19.63 9.83
N ARG A 59 1.63 -18.34 10.14
CA ARG A 59 1.78 -17.29 9.13
C ARG A 59 3.17 -17.25 8.50
N ALA A 60 4.19 -17.72 9.21
CA ALA A 60 5.57 -17.76 8.73
C ALA A 60 5.77 -18.77 7.59
N ASP A 61 4.93 -19.81 7.53
CA ASP A 61 5.02 -20.86 6.51
C ASP A 61 4.17 -20.54 5.27
N LEU A 62 3.50 -19.38 5.24
CA LEU A 62 2.71 -18.93 4.09
C LEU A 62 3.60 -18.31 3.02
N VAL A 63 3.54 -18.85 1.81
CA VAL A 63 4.18 -18.29 0.62
C VAL A 63 3.14 -17.62 -0.29
N LYS A 64 3.57 -16.63 -1.08
CA LYS A 64 2.73 -16.01 -2.11
C LYS A 64 2.88 -16.82 -3.40
N GLY A 65 1.76 -17.22 -3.99
CA GLY A 65 1.74 -17.89 -5.29
C GLY A 65 0.90 -17.12 -6.29
N TYR A 66 1.36 -17.05 -7.54
CA TYR A 66 0.59 -16.52 -8.68
C TYR A 66 0.14 -17.68 -9.57
N GLU A 67 -1.17 -17.77 -9.82
CA GLU A 67 -1.76 -18.79 -10.70
C GLU A 67 -1.58 -18.37 -12.16
N TYR A 68 -0.78 -19.13 -12.92
CA TYR A 68 -0.55 -18.85 -14.35
C TYR A 68 -1.37 -19.76 -15.27
N GLU A 69 -1.75 -20.95 -14.78
CA GLU A 69 -2.70 -21.88 -15.40
C GLU A 69 -3.54 -22.54 -14.31
N ASP A 70 -4.66 -23.18 -14.68
CA ASP A 70 -5.57 -23.83 -13.72
C ASP A 70 -4.79 -24.75 -12.77
N LYS A 71 -4.78 -24.39 -11.48
CA LYS A 71 -4.10 -25.09 -10.39
C LYS A 71 -2.57 -25.16 -10.51
N GLN A 72 -1.96 -24.33 -11.35
CA GLN A 72 -0.52 -24.20 -11.46
C GLN A 72 -0.05 -22.85 -10.94
N TYR A 73 0.81 -22.88 -9.94
CA TYR A 73 1.26 -21.70 -9.22
C TYR A 73 2.77 -21.50 -9.36
N ILE A 74 3.18 -20.26 -9.61
CA ILE A 74 4.58 -19.82 -9.44
C ILE A 74 4.67 -19.20 -8.05
N ILE A 75 5.58 -19.70 -7.23
CA ILE A 75 5.88 -19.11 -5.92
C ILE A 75 6.68 -17.85 -6.16
N ILE A 76 6.23 -16.74 -5.59
CA ILE A 76 6.91 -15.45 -5.63
C ILE A 76 7.47 -15.23 -4.23
N ASP A 77 8.79 -15.19 -4.13
CA ASP A 77 9.44 -14.85 -2.87
C ASP A 77 9.64 -13.33 -2.73
N ASP A 78 10.05 -12.89 -1.54
CA ASP A 78 10.28 -11.47 -1.31
C ASP A 78 11.51 -10.94 -2.09
N ALA A 79 12.46 -11.81 -2.49
CA ALA A 79 13.62 -11.43 -3.28
C ALA A 79 13.26 -11.16 -4.76
N ASP A 80 12.33 -11.93 -5.32
CA ASP A 80 11.73 -11.70 -6.64
C ASP A 80 11.04 -10.33 -6.69
N LEU A 81 10.29 -10.00 -5.63
CA LEU A 81 9.66 -8.70 -5.49
C LEU A 81 10.71 -7.60 -5.38
N ASP A 82 11.75 -7.79 -4.56
CA ASP A 82 12.82 -6.81 -4.41
C ASP A 82 13.63 -6.59 -5.70
N ALA A 83 13.84 -7.63 -6.51
CA ALA A 83 14.53 -7.51 -7.80
C ALA A 83 13.74 -6.68 -8.84
N VAL A 84 12.42 -6.69 -8.76
CA VAL A 84 11.52 -5.95 -9.66
C VAL A 84 11.14 -4.57 -9.10
N ARG A 85 11.43 -4.30 -7.82
CA ARG A 85 11.17 -2.99 -7.22
C ARG A 85 11.93 -1.92 -7.99
N ILE A 86 11.19 -1.12 -8.74
CA ILE A 86 11.65 0.15 -9.27
C ILE A 86 12.18 0.92 -8.06
N GLU A 87 13.44 1.36 -8.11
CA GLU A 87 14.04 2.18 -7.06
C GLU A 87 13.10 3.34 -6.80
N SER A 88 12.39 3.28 -5.67
CA SER A 88 11.54 4.34 -5.22
C SER A 88 12.48 5.46 -4.81
N ASN A 89 12.86 6.31 -5.76
CA ASN A 89 13.58 7.53 -5.46
C ASN A 89 12.69 8.27 -4.46
N HIS A 90 13.16 8.35 -3.21
CA HIS A 90 12.52 9.08 -2.12
C HIS A 90 12.63 10.59 -2.34
N THR A 91 12.65 11.00 -3.61
CA THR A 91 12.93 12.31 -4.14
C THR A 91 11.94 12.60 -5.26
N MET A 92 11.08 13.59 -5.06
CA MET A 92 10.22 14.15 -6.10
C MET A 92 11.00 15.27 -6.79
N ASN A 93 11.20 15.15 -8.10
CA ASN A 93 11.84 16.20 -8.90
C ASN A 93 10.77 17.15 -9.43
N ILE A 94 10.97 18.45 -9.25
CA ILE A 94 10.12 19.46 -9.89
C ILE A 94 10.62 19.62 -11.33
N GLU A 95 9.77 19.28 -12.30
CA GLU A 95 10.09 19.41 -13.73
C GLU A 95 9.72 20.78 -14.28
N ALA A 96 8.54 21.30 -13.92
CA ALA A 96 8.04 22.58 -14.39
C ALA A 96 7.06 23.20 -13.38
N PHE A 97 6.86 24.51 -13.53
CA PHE A 97 5.77 25.26 -12.93
C PHE A 97 4.82 25.63 -14.05
N VAL A 98 3.55 25.30 -13.87
CA VAL A 98 2.47 25.50 -14.86
C VAL A 98 1.33 26.26 -14.20
N ASP A 99 0.52 26.93 -15.01
CA ASP A 99 -0.70 27.55 -14.53
C ASP A 99 -1.75 26.46 -14.20
N GLU A 100 -2.67 26.75 -13.28
CA GLU A 100 -3.62 25.76 -12.75
C GLU A 100 -4.53 25.18 -13.85
N ASP A 101 -4.89 26.00 -14.83
CA ASP A 101 -5.75 25.63 -15.96
C ASP A 101 -5.05 24.81 -17.04
N GLU A 102 -3.71 24.67 -16.98
CA GLU A 102 -2.96 23.78 -17.87
C GLU A 102 -3.06 22.30 -17.46
N VAL A 103 -3.45 22.01 -16.21
CA VAL A 103 -3.59 20.64 -15.71
C VAL A 103 -5.07 20.27 -15.60
N ASP A 104 -5.55 19.45 -16.54
CA ASP A 104 -6.93 18.94 -16.50
C ASP A 104 -7.17 18.14 -15.20
N VAL A 105 -8.30 18.43 -14.55
CA VAL A 105 -8.76 17.79 -13.31
C VAL A 105 -8.85 16.26 -13.44
N ILE A 106 -9.05 15.72 -14.66
CA ILE A 106 -9.06 14.28 -14.90
C ILE A 106 -7.73 13.59 -14.56
N TYR A 107 -6.62 14.33 -14.57
CA TYR A 107 -5.30 13.81 -14.18
C TYR A 107 -5.03 13.91 -12.67
N GLN A 108 -5.94 14.52 -11.90
CA GLN A 108 -5.84 14.54 -10.44
C GLN A 108 -6.33 13.21 -9.87
N ASP A 109 -5.45 12.49 -9.18
CA ASP A 109 -5.78 11.24 -8.49
C ASP A 109 -6.07 11.51 -7.00
N ALA A 110 -5.08 11.29 -6.13
CA ALA A 110 -5.22 11.49 -4.70
C ALA A 110 -4.57 12.82 -4.26
N PRO A 111 -5.32 13.73 -3.59
CA PRO A 111 -4.76 14.97 -3.08
C PRO A 111 -3.97 14.75 -1.78
N TYR A 112 -2.84 15.46 -1.65
CA TYR A 112 -1.96 15.47 -0.48
C TYR A 112 -1.64 16.92 -0.04
N TYR A 113 -1.23 17.10 1.23
CA TYR A 113 -0.68 18.35 1.78
C TYR A 113 0.59 18.09 2.60
#